data_AF-A0A7Y7PPQ2-F1
#
_entry.id   AF-A0A7Y7PPQ2-F1
#
_cell.length_a   1.000
_cell.length_b   1.000
_cell.length_c   1.000
_cell.angle_alpha   90.00
_cell.angle_beta   90.00
_cell.angle_gamma   90.00
#
_symmetry.space_group_name_H-M   'P 1'
#
loop_
_entity.id
_entity.type
_entity.pdbx_description
1 polymer ?
#
loop_
_entity_poly.entity_id
_entity_poly.type
_entity_poly.pdbx_seq_one_letter_code
_entity_poly.pdbx_strand_id
1 'polypeptide(L)'
;MALTAYQVQFKRRMKRAIRQRAKSDQKARRYTQLLADALRLSQDAAAQMNALNQLYNVDVSTQTILVHDLLDALQPDQLTGLLGQSTPGEEEQLFNPIPDGNGGQPLPADPLFGDVVTGPPIVPPAPTARAATPEKDVVSAVAREVETQD
;
A
#
# COMPACT_ATOMS: atom_id res chain seq x y z
N MET A 1 19.53 37.84 1.40
CA MET A 1 18.87 37.52 0.12
C MET A 1 17.44 37.11 0.38
N ALA A 2 16.48 37.64 -0.37
CA ALA A 2 15.09 37.18 -0.33
C ALA A 2 15.00 35.78 -0.98
N LEU A 3 14.13 34.91 -0.45
CA LEU A 3 13.88 33.59 -1.04
C LEU A 3 13.16 33.74 -2.39
N THR A 4 13.53 32.93 -3.37
CA THR A 4 12.81 32.88 -4.66
C THR A 4 11.45 32.22 -4.48
N ALA A 5 10.50 32.50 -5.40
CA ALA A 5 9.18 31.87 -5.39
C ALA A 5 9.29 30.32 -5.42
N TYR A 6 10.25 29.81 -6.19
CA TYR A 6 10.64 28.40 -6.21
C TYR A 6 11.03 27.87 -4.82
N GLN A 7 11.94 28.54 -4.12
CA GLN A 7 12.40 28.13 -2.79
C GLN A 7 11.28 28.18 -1.74
N VAL A 8 10.39 29.18 -1.83
CA VAL A 8 9.21 29.26 -0.95
C VAL A 8 8.25 28.11 -1.20
N GLN A 9 7.99 27.79 -2.47
CA GLN A 9 7.13 26.67 -2.85
C GLN A 9 7.71 25.33 -2.39
N PHE A 10 9.01 25.09 -2.61
CA PHE A 10 9.69 23.89 -2.11
C PHE A 10 9.54 23.76 -0.59
N LYS A 11 9.84 24.81 0.17
CA LYS A 11 9.72 24.79 1.64
C LYS A 11 8.30 24.44 2.09
N ARG A 12 7.27 24.97 1.41
CA ARG A 12 5.86 24.66 1.70
C ARG A 12 5.54 23.19 1.41
N ARG A 13 5.92 22.70 0.24
CA ARG A 13 5.70 21.32 -0.20
C ARG A 13 6.40 20.32 0.71
N MET A 14 7.69 20.56 1.00
CA MET A 14 8.50 19.73 1.89
C MET A 14 7.92 19.68 3.31
N LYS A 15 7.56 20.84 3.88
CA LYS A 15 6.94 20.90 5.22
C LYS A 15 5.65 20.07 5.27
N ARG A 16 4.85 20.07 4.20
CA ARG A 16 3.62 19.28 4.13
C ARG A 16 3.93 17.79 4.02
N ALA A 17 4.89 17.40 3.17
CA ALA A 17 5.30 16.01 3.00
C ALA A 17 5.81 15.40 4.32
N ILE A 18 6.70 16.10 5.04
CA ILE A 18 7.20 15.67 6.35
C ILE A 18 6.06 15.50 7.35
N ARG A 19 5.13 16.46 7.41
CA ARG A 19 3.94 16.35 8.28
C ARG A 19 3.07 15.15 7.93
N GLN A 20 2.89 14.88 6.64
CA GLN A 20 2.09 13.74 6.19
C GLN A 20 2.77 12.42 6.59
N ARG A 21 4.09 12.31 6.38
CA ARG A 21 4.91 11.17 6.81
C ARG A 21 4.79 10.92 8.31
N ALA A 22 4.97 11.96 9.13
CA ALA A 22 4.85 11.86 10.58
C ALA A 22 3.44 11.41 11.03
N LYS A 23 2.39 11.92 10.38
CA LYS A 23 1.01 11.50 10.67
C LYS A 23 0.75 10.05 10.27
N SER A 24 1.28 9.59 9.13
CA SER A 24 1.16 8.19 8.74
C SER A 24 1.91 7.27 9.70
N ASP A 25 3.11 7.65 10.15
CA ASP A 25 3.87 6.89 11.15
C ASP A 25 3.10 6.78 12.47
N GLN A 26 2.57 7.90 12.97
CA GLN A 26 1.74 7.90 14.18
C GLN A 26 0.53 6.95 14.06
N LYS A 27 -0.14 6.94 12.89
CA LYS A 27 -1.26 6.04 12.63
C LYS A 27 -0.81 4.58 12.56
N ALA A 28 0.29 4.29 11.87
CA ALA A 28 0.85 2.95 11.77
C ALA A 28 1.15 2.39 13.16
N ARG A 29 1.87 3.15 13.99
CA ARG A 29 2.16 2.77 15.38
C ARG A 29 0.90 2.44 16.18
N ARG A 30 -0.10 3.32 16.11
CA ARG A 30 -1.38 3.11 16.80
C ARG A 30 -2.10 1.85 16.32
N TYR A 31 -2.20 1.64 15.02
CA TYR A 31 -2.91 0.48 14.48
C TYR A 31 -2.17 -0.82 14.73
N THR A 32 -0.84 -0.81 14.69
CA THR A 32 -0.02 -1.95 15.07
C THR A 32 -0.25 -2.36 16.52
N GLN A 33 -0.32 -1.40 17.44
CA GLN A 33 -0.64 -1.66 18.85
C GLN A 33 -2.02 -2.32 18.99
N LEU A 34 -3.05 -1.72 18.36
CA LEU A 34 -4.42 -2.24 18.41
C LEU A 34 -4.53 -3.65 17.81
N LEU A 35 -3.80 -3.92 16.73
CA LEU A 35 -3.77 -5.25 16.13
C LEU A 35 -3.09 -6.26 17.05
N ALA A 36 -1.96 -5.92 17.65
CA ALA A 36 -1.28 -6.80 18.60
C ALA A 36 -2.17 -7.15 19.80
N ASP A 37 -2.86 -6.15 20.35
CA ASP A 37 -3.79 -6.34 21.47
C ASP A 37 -4.99 -7.23 21.06
N ALA A 38 -5.58 -7.00 19.88
CA ALA A 38 -6.68 -7.81 19.37
C ALA A 38 -6.27 -9.27 19.13
N LEU A 39 -5.06 -9.50 18.61
CA LEU A 39 -4.54 -10.85 18.40
C LEU A 39 -4.27 -11.57 19.73
N ARG A 40 -3.76 -10.88 20.77
CA ARG A 40 -3.64 -11.47 22.12
C ARG A 40 -4.99 -11.87 22.70
N LEU A 41 -5.98 -10.98 22.65
CA LEU A 41 -7.33 -11.28 23.10
C LEU A 41 -7.93 -12.49 22.36
N SER A 42 -7.61 -12.65 21.08
CA SER A 42 -8.06 -13.79 20.29
C SER A 42 -7.41 -15.12 20.71
N GLN A 43 -6.14 -15.09 21.14
CA GLN A 43 -5.45 -16.26 21.70
C GLN A 43 -6.06 -16.67 23.05
N ASP A 44 -6.37 -15.69 23.91
CA ASP A 44 -7.07 -15.95 25.18
C ASP A 44 -8.46 -16.56 24.95
N ALA A 45 -9.22 -16.03 24.00
CA ALA A 45 -10.52 -16.58 23.62
C ALA A 45 -10.40 -18.01 23.08
N ALA A 46 -9.39 -18.29 22.25
CA ALA A 46 -9.12 -19.63 21.74
C ALA A 46 -8.77 -20.61 22.88
N ALA A 47 -8.01 -20.17 23.88
CA ALA A 47 -7.70 -20.97 25.06
C ALA A 47 -8.96 -21.28 25.89
N GLN A 48 -9.86 -20.31 26.06
CA GLN A 48 -11.15 -20.52 26.74
C GLN A 48 -12.04 -21.51 25.98
N MET A 49 -12.16 -21.35 24.66
CA MET A 49 -12.92 -22.28 23.81
C MET A 49 -12.35 -23.68 23.89
N ASN A 50 -11.02 -23.83 23.85
CA ASN A 50 -10.37 -25.13 24.00
C ASN A 50 -10.63 -25.77 25.38
N ALA A 51 -10.62 -24.98 26.45
CA ALA A 51 -10.96 -25.48 27.78
C ALA A 51 -12.43 -25.96 27.87
N LEU A 52 -13.36 -25.23 27.25
CA LEU A 52 -14.76 -25.66 27.16
C LEU A 52 -14.93 -26.95 26.34
N ASN A 53 -14.23 -27.04 25.21
CA ASN A 53 -14.19 -28.24 24.38
C ASN A 53 -13.73 -29.46 25.16
N GLN A 54 -12.66 -29.31 25.95
CA GLN A 54 -12.14 -30.38 26.82
C GLN A 54 -13.09 -30.74 27.96
N LEU A 55 -13.70 -29.74 28.61
CA LEU A 55 -14.59 -29.95 29.76
C LEU A 55 -15.89 -30.67 29.38
N TYR A 56 -16.45 -30.32 28.22
CA TYR A 56 -17.73 -30.86 27.76
C TYR A 56 -17.60 -31.90 26.64
N ASN A 57 -16.37 -32.27 26.28
CA ASN A 57 -16.05 -33.20 25.20
C ASN A 57 -16.74 -32.83 23.87
N VAL A 58 -16.69 -31.55 23.52
CA VAL A 58 -17.20 -30.98 22.26
C VAL A 58 -16.03 -30.50 21.40
N ASP A 59 -16.20 -30.50 20.09
CA ASP A 59 -15.18 -30.04 19.14
C ASP A 59 -15.70 -28.86 18.33
N VAL A 60 -15.59 -27.67 18.92
CA VAL A 60 -15.96 -26.39 18.28
C VAL A 60 -14.69 -25.65 17.88
N SER A 61 -14.68 -25.02 16.70
CA SER A 61 -13.55 -24.21 16.25
C SER A 61 -13.17 -23.16 17.30
N THR A 62 -11.90 -23.14 17.69
CA THR A 62 -11.37 -22.21 18.69
C THR A 62 -11.04 -20.84 18.11
N GLN A 63 -10.92 -20.74 16.78
CA GLN A 63 -10.54 -19.53 16.06
C GLN A 63 -11.43 -19.32 14.84
N THR A 64 -11.52 -18.05 14.41
CA THR A 64 -12.06 -17.69 13.09
C THR A 64 -10.93 -17.76 12.06
N ILE A 65 -11.29 -17.94 10.79
CA ILE A 65 -10.32 -18.05 9.68
C ILE A 65 -9.39 -16.82 9.63
N LEU A 66 -9.95 -15.61 9.73
CA LEU A 66 -9.15 -14.38 9.70
C LEU A 66 -8.10 -14.33 10.83
N VAL A 67 -8.49 -14.71 12.05
CA VAL A 67 -7.56 -14.71 13.20
C VAL A 67 -6.49 -15.79 13.01
N HIS A 68 -6.88 -16.96 12.52
CA HIS A 68 -5.96 -18.05 12.23
C HIS A 68 -4.90 -17.61 11.21
N ASP A 69 -5.32 -17.11 10.05
CA ASP A 69 -4.43 -16.66 8.98
C ASP A 69 -3.53 -15.50 9.43
N LEU A 70 -4.05 -14.58 10.24
CA LEU A 70 -3.26 -13.48 10.79
C LEU A 70 -2.21 -13.97 11.78
N LEU A 71 -2.53 -14.91 12.67
CA LEU A 71 -1.58 -15.47 13.62
C LEU A 71 -0.53 -16.35 12.94
N ASP A 72 -0.90 -17.03 11.85
CA ASP A 72 0.05 -17.80 11.04
C ASP A 72 1.06 -16.88 10.35
N ALA A 73 0.60 -15.74 9.83
CA ALA A 73 1.45 -14.76 9.17
C ALA A 73 2.26 -13.88 10.14
N LEU A 74 1.70 -13.56 11.32
CA LEU A 74 2.21 -12.49 12.17
C LEU A 74 1.85 -12.67 13.65
N GLN A 75 2.87 -12.77 14.49
CA GLN A 75 2.67 -12.91 15.93
C GLN A 75 2.59 -11.54 16.63
N PRO A 76 1.77 -11.39 17.70
CA PRO A 76 1.64 -10.13 18.44
C PRO A 76 2.99 -9.59 18.95
N ASP A 77 3.87 -10.49 19.39
CA ASP A 77 5.17 -10.11 19.93
C ASP A 77 6.11 -9.56 18.86
N GLN A 78 6.02 -10.08 17.62
CA GLN A 78 6.77 -9.53 16.48
C GLN A 78 6.35 -8.09 16.19
N LEU A 79 5.04 -7.79 16.24
CA LEU A 79 4.53 -6.43 16.06
C LEU A 79 5.05 -5.47 17.13
N THR A 80 4.99 -5.87 18.40
CA THR A 80 5.48 -5.03 19.50
C THR A 80 7.01 -4.87 19.46
N GLY A 81 7.74 -5.91 19.03
CA GLY A 81 9.18 -5.86 18.81
C GLY A 81 9.58 -4.85 17.74
N LEU A 82 8.90 -4.86 16.58
CA LEU A 82 9.13 -3.88 15.50
C LEU A 82 8.87 -2.44 15.96
N LEU A 83 7.82 -2.22 16.77
CA LEU A 83 7.55 -0.90 17.35
C LEU A 83 8.64 -0.47 18.34
N GLY A 84 9.12 -1.39 19.19
CA GLY A 84 10.17 -1.11 20.17
C GLY A 84 11.54 -0.83 19.54
N GLN A 85 11.83 -1.43 18.38
CA GLN A 85 13.06 -1.18 17.62
C GLN A 85 13.03 0.13 16.82
N SER A 86 11.85 0.69 16.57
CA SER A 86 11.69 1.90 15.75
C SER A 86 11.57 3.15 16.63
N THR A 87 12.63 3.94 16.73
CA THR A 87 12.66 5.20 17.51
C THR A 87 11.68 6.23 16.93
N PRO A 88 10.75 6.80 17.73
CA PRO A 88 9.88 7.86 17.24
C PRO A 88 10.70 9.10 16.83
N GLY A 89 10.59 9.52 15.57
CA GLY A 89 11.23 10.75 15.09
C GLY A 89 12.69 10.61 14.64
N GLU A 90 13.19 9.38 14.43
CA GLU A 90 14.48 9.12 13.77
C GLU A 90 14.36 9.40 12.26
N GLU A 91 14.20 10.68 11.92
CA GLU A 91 14.27 11.15 10.55
C GLU A 91 15.46 12.10 10.45
N GLU A 92 16.57 11.60 9.92
CA GLU A 92 17.73 12.43 9.58
C GLU A 92 17.27 13.60 8.71
N GLN A 93 17.20 14.78 9.32
CA GLN A 93 16.85 16.00 8.63
C GLN A 93 18.08 16.47 7.85
N LEU A 94 18.29 15.93 6.64
CA LEU A 94 19.29 16.47 5.73
C LEU A 94 18.86 17.87 5.28
N PHE A 95 19.39 18.88 5.96
CA PHE A 95 19.28 20.28 5.57
C PHE A 95 20.26 20.60 4.45
N ASN A 96 20.03 20.03 3.26
CA ASN A 96 20.74 20.52 2.09
C ASN A 96 20.14 21.86 1.64
N PRO A 97 20.98 22.87 1.32
CA PRO A 97 20.51 24.11 0.71
C PRO A 97 19.80 23.79 -0.61
N ILE A 98 18.69 24.46 -0.88
CA ILE A 98 17.90 24.26 -2.10
C ILE A 98 18.59 25.04 -3.22
N PRO A 99 19.24 24.37 -4.19
CA PRO A 99 19.81 25.06 -5.34
C PRO A 99 18.68 25.68 -6.16
N ASP A 100 18.97 26.82 -6.77
CA ASP A 100 18.01 27.48 -7.66
C ASP A 100 17.97 26.78 -9.03
N GLY A 101 17.37 25.60 -9.08
CA GLY A 101 17.36 24.72 -10.27
C GLY A 101 16.45 25.19 -11.42
N ASN A 102 15.65 26.25 -11.22
CA ASN A 102 14.70 26.76 -12.21
C ASN A 102 14.72 28.29 -12.33
N GLY A 103 15.85 28.93 -12.00
CA GLY A 103 16.00 30.39 -12.08
C GLY A 103 14.98 31.19 -11.24
N GLY A 104 14.53 30.61 -10.13
CA GLY A 104 13.62 31.19 -9.16
C GLY A 104 12.13 31.04 -9.50
N GLN A 105 11.79 30.48 -10.67
CA GLN A 105 10.42 30.36 -11.15
C GLN A 105 9.65 29.23 -10.44
N PRO A 106 8.39 29.47 -10.02
CA PRO A 106 7.59 28.46 -9.37
C PRO A 106 7.23 27.31 -10.32
N LEU A 107 7.14 26.10 -9.79
CA LEU A 107 6.63 24.92 -10.48
C LEU A 107 5.10 24.94 -10.57
N PRO A 108 4.50 24.24 -11.55
CA PRO A 108 3.06 24.06 -11.63
C PRO A 108 2.46 23.49 -10.33
N ALA A 109 1.21 23.85 -10.04
CA ALA A 109 0.46 23.30 -8.90
C ALA A 109 0.34 21.78 -9.02
N ASP A 110 0.54 21.07 -7.90
CA ASP A 110 0.51 19.62 -7.85
C ASP A 110 -0.35 19.15 -6.65
N PRO A 111 -1.39 18.34 -6.90
CA PRO A 111 -2.31 17.88 -5.86
C PRO A 111 -1.65 16.93 -4.84
N LEU A 112 -0.52 16.30 -5.16
CA LEU A 112 0.26 15.49 -4.21
C LEU A 112 0.68 16.33 -2.99
N PHE A 113 0.99 17.61 -3.23
CA PHE A 113 1.31 18.57 -2.17
C PHE A 113 0.09 19.37 -1.72
N GLY A 114 -1.10 18.92 -2.15
CA GLY A 114 -2.42 19.53 -1.96
C GLY A 114 -2.46 21.02 -2.28
N ASP A 115 -1.76 21.40 -3.35
CA ASP A 115 -2.00 22.66 -4.04
C ASP A 115 -3.35 22.57 -4.78
N VAL A 116 -4.11 23.66 -4.86
CA VAL A 116 -5.37 23.69 -5.61
C VAL A 116 -5.05 23.77 -7.10
N VAL A 117 -5.41 22.74 -7.87
CA VAL A 117 -5.28 22.74 -9.33
C VAL A 117 -6.50 23.44 -9.91
N THR A 118 -6.35 24.69 -10.36
CA THR A 118 -7.43 25.48 -10.96
C THR A 118 -7.42 25.42 -12.50
N GLY A 119 -7.09 24.27 -13.08
CA GLY A 119 -7.05 24.05 -14.53
C GLY A 119 -7.95 22.88 -14.96
N PRO A 120 -8.45 22.86 -16.21
CA PRO A 120 -9.23 21.74 -16.72
C PRO A 120 -8.40 20.44 -16.66
N PRO A 121 -9.00 19.29 -16.35
CA PRO A 121 -8.28 18.02 -16.25
C PRO A 121 -7.54 17.74 -17.56
N ILE A 122 -6.26 17.38 -17.46
CA ILE A 122 -5.50 16.85 -18.60
C ILE A 122 -6.09 15.47 -18.89
N VAL A 123 -6.98 15.38 -19.87
CA VAL A 123 -7.50 14.11 -20.38
C VAL A 123 -6.38 13.47 -21.20
N PRO A 124 -5.82 12.32 -20.78
CA PRO A 124 -4.88 11.60 -21.64
C PRO A 124 -5.60 11.19 -22.94
N PRO A 125 -4.95 11.26 -24.11
CA PRO A 125 -5.58 10.86 -25.36
C PRO A 125 -6.03 9.40 -25.25
N ALA A 126 -7.28 9.14 -25.64
CA ALA A 126 -7.86 7.80 -25.64
C ALA A 126 -6.95 6.85 -26.44
N PRO A 127 -6.66 5.64 -25.93
CA PRO A 127 -5.93 4.64 -26.70
C PRO A 127 -6.72 4.35 -27.98
N THR A 128 -6.07 4.57 -29.12
CA THR A 128 -6.65 4.32 -30.43
C THR A 128 -6.99 2.83 -30.50
N ALA A 129 -8.28 2.51 -30.53
CA ALA A 129 -8.73 1.15 -30.76
C ALA A 129 -8.14 0.66 -32.08
N ARG A 130 -7.25 -0.34 -32.01
CA ARG A 130 -6.73 -1.03 -33.17
C ARG A 130 -7.92 -1.76 -33.81
N ALA A 131 -8.37 -1.25 -34.94
CA ALA A 131 -9.49 -1.81 -35.68
C ALA A 131 -9.25 -3.31 -35.93
N ALA A 132 -10.15 -4.14 -35.39
CA ALA A 132 -10.28 -5.52 -35.80
C ALA A 132 -10.88 -5.52 -37.21
N THR A 133 -10.10 -5.94 -38.20
CA THR A 133 -10.60 -6.27 -39.54
C THR A 133 -11.36 -7.59 -39.50
N PRO A 134 -12.53 -7.70 -40.14
CA PRO A 134 -13.35 -8.91 -40.12
C PRO A 134 -12.82 -9.99 -41.08
N GLU A 135 -13.18 -11.23 -40.76
CA GLU A 135 -12.94 -12.47 -41.50
C GLU A 135 -13.25 -12.39 -43.00
N LYS A 136 -12.49 -13.16 -43.78
CA LYS A 136 -13.01 -13.82 -44.97
C LYS A 136 -12.59 -15.28 -44.95
N ASP A 137 -13.57 -16.10 -44.62
CA ASP A 137 -13.57 -17.54 -44.75
C ASP A 137 -13.49 -17.96 -46.23
N VAL A 138 -12.97 -19.17 -46.48
CA VAL A 138 -13.32 -20.13 -47.56
C VAL A 138 -12.10 -20.97 -48.02
N VAL A 139 -12.02 -22.16 -47.41
CA VAL A 139 -11.89 -23.51 -48.01
C VAL A 139 -10.74 -23.81 -49.01
N SER A 140 -9.84 -24.70 -48.58
CA SER A 140 -9.48 -25.88 -49.38
C SER A 140 -9.19 -27.08 -48.48
N ALA A 141 -10.05 -28.08 -48.63
CA ALA A 141 -9.93 -29.39 -48.03
C ALA A 141 -9.06 -30.32 -48.90
N VAL A 142 -8.64 -31.43 -48.28
CA VAL A 142 -8.46 -32.79 -48.83
C VAL A 142 -7.00 -33.32 -48.87
N ALA A 143 -6.89 -34.55 -48.30
CA ALA A 143 -5.84 -35.59 -48.37
C ALA A 143 -4.66 -35.45 -47.38
N ARG A 144 -4.28 -36.42 -46.54
CA ARG A 144 -4.51 -37.88 -46.40
C ARG A 144 -4.07 -38.29 -44.98
N GLU A 145 -4.85 -39.13 -44.26
CA GLU A 145 -4.56 -40.56 -43.97
C GLU A 145 -3.26 -40.81 -43.16
N VAL A 146 -3.37 -41.06 -41.84
CA VAL A 146 -3.21 -42.38 -41.16
C VAL A 146 -1.83 -43.02 -41.38
N GLU A 147 -0.95 -42.99 -40.38
CA GLU A 147 -0.21 -44.18 -39.91
C GLU A 147 0.54 -43.96 -38.59
N THR A 148 0.88 -45.09 -37.98
CA THR A 148 1.20 -45.36 -36.57
C THR A 148 2.71 -45.63 -36.39
N GLN A 149 3.15 -45.80 -35.13
CA GLN A 149 4.45 -46.34 -34.65
C GLN A 149 5.60 -45.32 -34.48
N ASP A 150 6.37 -45.29 -33.38
CA ASP A 150 6.63 -46.28 -32.32
C ASP A 150 6.46 -45.72 -30.89
#